data_AF-A0A1V9Z2V8-F1
#
_entry.id   AF-A0A1V9Z2V8-F1
#
_cell.length_a   1.000
_cell.length_b   1.000
_cell.length_c   1.000
_cell.angle_alpha   90.00
_cell.angle_beta   90.00
_cell.angle_gamma   90.00
#
_symmetry.space_group_name_H-M   'P 1'
#
loop_
_entity.id
_entity.type
_entity.pdbx_description
1 polymer ?
#
loop_
_entity_poly.entity_id
_entity_poly.type
_entity_poly.pdbx_seq_one_letter_code
_entity_poly.pdbx_strand_id
1 'polypeptide(L)'
;MNVVSPASGPFVIYTLIVSCPSTKTWWVLQKRYSEFLVFRRALAALAKRYAGSADVAAVLTTIATTDFPKKHPFKPIHNATKIQERTDLFKKYTTMLVALRQACVVRALQAENKDGLNAVHDLVVDFLSIPEALWKDDIRRTIALVSPSSSMEEETSSRPEDACAICLCECEDSETLLKMPCQHVFHEECVVRWLEKTPHCPLCRQSATEGHVL
;
A
#
# COMPACT_ATOMS: atom_id res chain seq x y z
N MET A 1 -12.60 -18.27 20.35
CA MET A 1 -13.71 -18.43 19.39
C MET A 1 -13.34 -17.65 18.14
N ASN A 2 -12.98 -18.39 17.09
CA ASN A 2 -12.47 -17.84 15.83
C ASN A 2 -13.61 -17.21 15.05
N VAL A 3 -13.55 -15.91 14.80
CA VAL A 3 -14.36 -15.29 13.74
C VAL A 3 -13.61 -15.53 12.43
N VAL A 4 -13.78 -16.73 11.89
CA VAL A 4 -13.52 -16.99 10.47
C VAL A 4 -14.65 -16.29 9.74
N SER A 5 -14.40 -15.09 9.20
CA SER A 5 -15.29 -14.53 8.19
C SER A 5 -15.34 -15.54 7.05
N PRO A 6 -16.53 -15.99 6.64
CA PRO A 6 -16.67 -17.25 5.96
C PRO A 6 -16.07 -17.15 4.56
N ALA A 7 -15.32 -18.17 4.18
CA ALA A 7 -14.88 -18.46 2.82
C ALA A 7 -16.08 -18.78 1.87
N SER A 8 -17.24 -18.13 2.05
CA SER A 8 -18.51 -18.39 1.37
C SER A 8 -19.09 -17.15 0.68
N GLY A 9 -18.28 -16.13 0.42
CA GLY A 9 -18.66 -14.99 -0.42
C GLY A 9 -18.58 -15.33 -1.93
N PRO A 10 -19.31 -14.60 -2.81
CA PRO A 10 -19.24 -14.80 -4.27
C PRO A 10 -17.91 -14.34 -4.87
N PHE A 11 -17.01 -13.78 -4.06
CA PHE A 11 -15.69 -13.29 -4.46
C PHE A 11 -14.70 -13.41 -3.30
N VAL A 12 -13.41 -13.36 -3.65
CA VAL A 12 -12.31 -13.25 -2.70
C VAL A 12 -11.96 -11.78 -2.53
N ILE A 13 -11.85 -11.33 -1.27
CA ILE A 13 -11.28 -10.05 -0.89
C ILE A 13 -9.81 -10.27 -0.58
N TYR A 14 -8.94 -9.49 -1.21
CA TYR A 14 -7.50 -9.47 -0.94
C TYR A 14 -7.22 -8.38 0.08
N THR A 15 -6.75 -8.78 1.26
CA THR A 15 -6.26 -7.87 2.30
C THR A 15 -4.75 -7.73 2.13
N LEU A 16 -4.29 -6.52 1.84
CA LEU A 16 -2.90 -6.19 1.55
C LEU A 16 -2.43 -5.11 2.53
N ILE A 17 -1.21 -5.24 3.02
CA ILE A 17 -0.57 -4.15 3.78
C ILE A 17 0.24 -3.32 2.80
N VAL A 18 -0.17 -2.06 2.64
CA VAL A 18 0.52 -1.10 1.78
C VAL A 18 1.31 -0.17 2.68
N SER A 19 2.60 -0.02 2.38
CA SER A 19 3.48 0.91 3.08
C SER A 19 3.94 2.02 2.14
N CYS A 20 4.09 3.22 2.70
CA CYS A 20 4.69 4.36 2.04
C CYS A 20 6.08 4.61 2.66
N PRO A 21 7.18 4.29 1.95
CA PRO A 21 8.52 4.41 2.51
C PRO A 21 8.90 5.84 2.92
N SER A 22 8.40 6.86 2.21
CA SER A 22 8.73 8.28 2.50
C SER A 22 8.12 8.77 3.81
N THR A 23 6.88 8.36 4.11
CA THR A 23 6.20 8.77 5.34
C THR A 23 6.43 7.82 6.49
N LYS A 24 7.04 6.65 6.25
CA LYS A 24 7.09 5.54 7.22
C LYS A 24 5.69 5.19 7.75
N THR A 25 4.69 5.21 6.87
CA THR A 25 3.31 4.85 7.23
C THR A 25 2.89 3.58 6.51
N TRP A 26 1.91 2.88 7.07
CA TRP A 26 1.29 1.73 6.44
C TRP A 26 -0.21 1.74 6.69
N TRP A 27 -0.97 1.10 5.80
CA TRP A 27 -2.41 0.92 5.94
C TRP A 27 -2.88 -0.39 5.32
N VAL A 28 -4.08 -0.81 5.71
CA VAL A 28 -4.73 -2.01 5.18
C VAL A 28 -5.54 -1.65 3.95
N LEU A 29 -5.21 -2.26 2.82
CA LEU A 29 -5.96 -2.17 1.57
C LEU A 29 -6.77 -3.45 1.35
N GLN A 30 -8.09 -3.32 1.22
CA GLN A 30 -8.97 -4.43 0.91
C GLN A 30 -9.63 -4.21 -0.45
N LYS A 31 -9.36 -5.12 -1.41
CA LYS A 31 -9.89 -5.03 -2.78
C LYS A 31 -10.25 -6.41 -3.33
N ARG A 32 -11.22 -6.46 -4.24
CA ARG A 32 -11.51 -7.66 -5.04
C ARG A 32 -10.72 -7.65 -6.35
N TYR A 33 -10.52 -8.82 -6.95
CA TYR A 33 -9.87 -8.95 -8.26
C TYR A 33 -10.48 -8.03 -9.33
N SER A 34 -11.81 -7.90 -9.36
CA SER A 34 -12.53 -7.05 -10.31
C SER A 34 -12.18 -5.57 -10.17
N GLU A 35 -11.89 -5.11 -8.96
CA GLU A 35 -11.53 -3.71 -8.70
C GLU A 35 -10.13 -3.40 -9.25
N PHE A 36 -9.16 -4.31 -9.05
CA PHE A 36 -7.85 -4.22 -9.70
C PHE A 36 -7.97 -4.17 -11.24
N LEU A 37 -8.87 -4.99 -11.81
CA LEU A 37 -9.07 -5.03 -13.26
C LEU A 37 -9.70 -3.74 -13.78
N VAL A 38 -10.69 -3.18 -13.08
CA VAL A 38 -11.32 -1.89 -13.42
C VAL A 38 -10.29 -0.77 -13.34
N PHE A 39 -9.51 -0.72 -12.27
CA PHE A 39 -8.44 0.25 -12.10
C PHE A 39 -7.39 0.17 -13.22
N ARG A 40 -6.93 -1.03 -13.57
CA ARG A 40 -5.96 -1.20 -14.66
C ARG A 40 -6.50 -0.72 -16.01
N ARG A 41 -7.80 -0.92 -16.26
CA ARG A 41 -8.46 -0.38 -17.47
C ARG A 41 -8.55 1.15 -17.43
N ALA A 42 -8.80 1.74 -16.26
CA ALA A 42 -8.81 3.19 -16.10
C ALA A 42 -7.42 3.80 -16.37
N LEU A 43 -6.33 3.17 -15.89
CA LEU A 43 -4.96 3.58 -16.24
C LEU A 43 -4.70 3.53 -17.75
N ALA A 44 -5.13 2.45 -18.42
CA ALA A 44 -5.00 2.33 -19.87
C ALA A 44 -5.81 3.40 -20.63
N ALA A 45 -6.99 3.77 -20.11
CA ALA A 45 -7.80 4.85 -20.67
C ALA A 45 -7.13 6.22 -20.50
N LEU A 46 -6.49 6.48 -19.35
CA LEU A 46 -5.69 7.69 -19.13
C LEU A 46 -4.47 7.73 -20.06
N ALA A 47 -3.77 6.60 -20.23
CA ALA A 47 -2.65 6.50 -21.19
C ALA A 47 -3.09 6.90 -22.61
N LYS A 48 -4.29 6.46 -23.03
CA LYS A 48 -4.84 6.84 -24.34
C LYS A 48 -5.26 8.31 -24.39
N ARG A 49 -5.89 8.82 -23.34
CA ARG A 49 -6.36 10.22 -23.26
C ARG A 49 -5.21 11.22 -23.31
N TYR A 50 -4.08 10.89 -22.69
CA TYR A 50 -2.89 11.73 -22.58
C TYR A 50 -1.71 11.20 -23.41
N ALA A 51 -1.97 10.52 -24.54
CA ALA A 51 -0.94 9.89 -25.35
C ALA A 51 0.14 10.86 -25.89
N GLY A 52 -0.16 12.16 -25.97
CA GLY A 52 0.80 13.20 -26.37
C GLY A 52 1.68 13.73 -25.23
N SER A 53 1.44 13.33 -23.98
CA SER A 53 2.24 13.78 -22.83
C SER A 53 3.37 12.78 -22.54
N ALA A 54 4.62 13.22 -22.77
CA ALA A 54 5.81 12.43 -22.46
C ALA A 54 5.89 12.08 -20.97
N ASP A 55 5.49 13.00 -20.09
CA ASP A 55 5.48 12.76 -18.64
C ASP A 55 4.48 11.68 -18.22
N VAL A 56 3.26 11.71 -18.77
CA VAL A 56 2.24 10.68 -18.48
C VAL A 56 2.68 9.33 -19.04
N ALA A 57 3.25 9.29 -20.25
CA ALA A 57 3.79 8.08 -20.83
C ALA A 57 4.92 7.47 -19.96
N ALA A 58 5.81 8.32 -19.46
CA ALA A 58 6.94 7.88 -18.63
C ALA A 58 6.48 7.23 -17.32
N VAL A 59 5.49 7.82 -16.63
CA VAL A 59 4.98 7.23 -15.37
C VAL A 59 4.18 5.95 -15.61
N LEU A 60 3.34 5.90 -16.66
CA LEU A 60 2.48 4.75 -16.93
C LEU A 60 3.23 3.54 -17.52
N THR A 61 4.39 3.76 -18.16
CA THR A 61 5.18 2.66 -18.71
C THR A 61 5.61 1.66 -17.63
N THR A 62 6.06 2.15 -16.46
CA THR A 62 6.51 1.29 -15.35
C THR A 62 5.41 0.37 -14.83
N ILE A 63 4.17 0.86 -14.70
CA ILE A 63 3.05 0.05 -14.22
C ILE A 63 2.47 -0.86 -15.32
N ALA A 64 2.59 -0.47 -16.59
CA ALA A 64 2.10 -1.26 -17.72
C ALA A 64 2.89 -2.57 -17.91
N THR A 65 4.19 -2.56 -17.60
CA THR A 65 5.09 -3.73 -17.71
C THR A 65 5.06 -4.64 -16.49
N THR A 66 4.44 -4.20 -15.38
CA THR A 66 4.34 -5.01 -14.16
C THR A 66 3.40 -6.21 -14.39
N ASP A 67 3.83 -7.40 -13.94
CA ASP A 67 3.02 -8.61 -14.00
C ASP A 67 1.68 -8.44 -13.29
N PHE A 68 0.61 -8.97 -13.88
CA PHE A 68 -0.73 -8.87 -13.34
C PHE A 68 -1.45 -10.22 -13.42
N PRO A 69 -2.20 -10.62 -12.39
CA PRO A 69 -2.78 -11.96 -12.38
C PRO A 69 -3.83 -12.16 -13.47
N LYS A 70 -3.73 -13.28 -14.19
CA LYS A 70 -4.67 -13.64 -15.25
C LYS A 70 -6.03 -14.08 -14.70
N LYS A 71 -7.09 -13.81 -15.45
CA LYS A 71 -8.44 -14.32 -15.15
C LYS A 71 -8.50 -15.80 -15.48
N HIS A 72 -9.08 -16.59 -14.56
CA HIS A 72 -9.27 -18.03 -14.75
C HIS A 72 -10.77 -18.33 -14.61
N PRO A 73 -11.54 -18.30 -15.71
CA PRO A 73 -13.00 -18.40 -15.66
C PRO A 73 -13.52 -19.79 -15.25
N PHE A 74 -12.72 -20.84 -15.44
CA PHE A 74 -13.13 -22.23 -15.20
C PHE A 74 -12.58 -22.83 -13.89
N LYS A 75 -11.81 -22.07 -13.10
CA LYS A 75 -11.30 -22.53 -11.81
C LYS A 75 -12.21 -22.05 -10.68
N PRO A 76 -12.38 -22.85 -9.60
CA PRO A 76 -13.12 -22.42 -8.42
C PRO A 76 -12.58 -21.10 -7.87
N ILE A 77 -13.47 -20.23 -7.43
CA ILE A 77 -13.14 -18.91 -6.87
C ILE A 77 -12.27 -19.07 -5.61
N HIS A 78 -12.60 -20.06 -4.77
CA HIS A 78 -11.93 -20.37 -3.51
C HIS A 78 -10.82 -21.40 -3.67
N ASN A 79 -9.88 -21.14 -4.58
CA ASN A 79 -8.69 -21.98 -4.76
C ASN A 79 -7.49 -21.36 -4.03
N ALA A 80 -7.05 -21.96 -2.91
CA ALA A 80 -6.02 -21.42 -2.04
C ALA A 80 -4.70 -21.10 -2.75
N THR A 81 -4.18 -22.01 -3.59
CA THR A 81 -2.94 -21.78 -4.35
C THR A 81 -3.08 -20.58 -5.29
N LYS A 82 -4.21 -20.46 -5.97
CA LYS A 82 -4.47 -19.32 -6.88
C LYS A 82 -4.74 -18.02 -6.13
N ILE A 83 -5.33 -18.09 -4.95
CA ILE A 83 -5.50 -16.92 -4.08
C ILE A 83 -4.11 -16.43 -3.65
N GLN A 84 -3.22 -17.32 -3.21
CA GLN A 84 -1.86 -16.94 -2.81
C GLN A 84 -1.05 -16.34 -3.97
N GLU A 85 -1.03 -16.99 -5.14
CA GLU A 85 -0.34 -16.48 -6.34
C GLU A 85 -0.84 -15.06 -6.71
N ARG A 86 -2.15 -14.84 -6.61
CA ARG A 86 -2.75 -13.52 -6.84
C ARG A 86 -2.36 -12.51 -5.78
N THR A 87 -2.37 -12.91 -4.51
CA THR A 87 -1.97 -12.07 -3.39
C THR A 87 -0.53 -11.58 -3.58
N ASP A 88 0.40 -12.47 -3.95
CA ASP A 88 1.81 -12.09 -4.13
C ASP A 88 2.01 -11.11 -5.30
N LEU A 89 1.30 -11.34 -6.41
CA LEU A 89 1.30 -10.42 -7.55
C LEU A 89 0.64 -9.08 -7.20
N PHE A 90 -0.45 -9.08 -6.43
CA PHE A 90 -1.11 -7.84 -6.00
C PHE A 90 -0.26 -7.04 -5.01
N LYS A 91 0.48 -7.69 -4.09
CA LYS A 91 1.46 -7.01 -3.23
C LYS A 91 2.50 -6.25 -4.06
N LYS A 92 3.10 -6.94 -5.04
CA LYS A 92 4.06 -6.31 -5.97
C LYS A 92 3.43 -5.15 -6.74
N TYR A 93 2.21 -5.37 -7.26
CA TYR A 93 1.49 -4.34 -8.01
C TYR A 93 1.21 -3.11 -7.15
N THR A 94 0.74 -3.26 -5.90
CA THR A 94 0.48 -2.14 -5.00
C THR A 94 1.73 -1.36 -4.63
N THR A 95 2.88 -2.03 -4.44
CA THR A 95 4.17 -1.35 -4.26
C THR A 95 4.52 -0.48 -5.46
N MET A 96 4.30 -0.98 -6.68
CA MET A 96 4.49 -0.19 -7.90
C MET A 96 3.53 0.97 -8.03
N LEU A 97 2.32 0.87 -7.48
CA LEU A 97 1.38 2.00 -7.43
C LEU A 97 1.82 3.09 -6.46
N VAL A 98 2.40 2.74 -5.30
CA VAL A 98 2.98 3.73 -4.39
C VAL A 98 4.12 4.48 -5.07
N ALA A 99 5.00 3.77 -5.76
CA ALA A 99 6.10 4.39 -6.54
C ALA A 99 5.57 5.25 -7.70
N LEU A 100 4.55 4.77 -8.43
CA LEU A 100 3.88 5.51 -9.50
C LEU A 100 3.32 6.84 -8.98
N ARG A 101 2.69 6.82 -7.81
CA ARG A 101 2.15 8.01 -7.17
C ARG A 101 3.23 9.05 -6.89
N GLN A 102 4.34 8.63 -6.26
CA GLN A 102 5.49 9.51 -6.00
C GLN A 102 6.05 10.09 -7.30
N ALA A 103 6.19 9.26 -8.34
CA ALA A 103 6.67 9.71 -9.65
C ALA A 103 5.74 10.76 -10.29
N CYS A 104 4.42 10.65 -10.11
CA CYS A 104 3.47 11.65 -10.59
C CYS A 104 3.71 13.01 -9.90
N VAL A 105 3.88 13.03 -8.58
CA VAL A 105 4.12 14.27 -7.82
C VAL A 105 5.44 14.93 -8.25
N VAL A 106 6.53 14.18 -8.29
CA VAL A 106 7.86 14.72 -8.65
C VAL A 106 7.84 15.31 -10.07
N ARG A 107 7.24 14.62 -11.03
CA ARG A 107 7.12 15.13 -12.41
C ARG A 107 6.19 16.32 -12.52
N ALA A 108 5.08 16.33 -11.77
CA ALA A 108 4.15 17.45 -11.79
C ALA A 108 4.79 18.75 -11.27
N LEU A 109 5.82 18.68 -10.42
CA LEU A 109 6.58 19.85 -10.01
C LEU A 109 7.40 20.46 -11.17
N GLN A 110 7.80 19.65 -12.14
CA GLN A 110 8.66 20.03 -13.26
C GLN A 110 7.89 20.25 -14.58
N ALA A 111 6.68 19.70 -14.70
CA ALA A 111 5.89 19.74 -15.93
C ALA A 111 5.15 21.07 -16.14
N GLU A 112 5.10 21.54 -17.37
CA GLU A 112 4.29 22.70 -17.79
C GLU A 112 2.80 22.40 -17.73
N ASN A 113 2.39 21.20 -18.15
CA ASN A 113 1.01 20.71 -18.07
C ASN A 113 0.94 19.51 -17.12
N LYS A 114 0.15 19.66 -16.05
CA LYS A 114 0.05 18.70 -14.94
C LYS A 114 -1.23 17.88 -14.97
N ASP A 115 -2.16 18.18 -15.87
CA ASP A 115 -3.52 17.61 -15.86
C ASP A 115 -3.52 16.08 -15.94
N GLY A 116 -2.67 15.54 -16.81
CA GLY A 116 -2.53 14.09 -16.97
C GLY A 116 -1.86 13.42 -15.78
N LEU A 117 -0.83 14.05 -15.20
CA LEU A 117 -0.14 13.54 -14.01
C LEU A 117 -1.06 13.56 -12.78
N ASN A 118 -1.83 14.64 -12.61
CA ASN A 118 -2.83 14.76 -11.55
C ASN A 118 -3.92 13.69 -11.72
N ALA A 119 -4.45 13.51 -12.93
CA ALA A 119 -5.47 12.49 -13.18
C ALA A 119 -4.98 11.06 -12.88
N VAL A 120 -3.71 10.74 -13.18
CA VAL A 120 -3.10 9.46 -12.81
C VAL A 120 -2.90 9.36 -11.30
N HIS A 121 -2.35 10.41 -10.68
CA HIS A 121 -2.14 10.48 -9.24
C HIS A 121 -3.45 10.24 -8.46
N ASP A 122 -4.51 10.96 -8.81
CA ASP A 122 -5.80 10.90 -8.12
C ASP A 122 -6.43 9.51 -8.25
N LEU A 123 -6.39 8.92 -9.47
CA LEU A 123 -6.85 7.55 -9.68
C LEU A 123 -6.09 6.54 -8.81
N VAL A 124 -4.77 6.72 -8.64
CA VAL A 124 -3.94 5.86 -7.81
C VAL A 124 -4.26 6.04 -6.33
N VAL A 125 -4.40 7.28 -5.85
CA VAL A 125 -4.77 7.59 -4.46
C VAL A 125 -6.12 6.97 -4.10
N ASP A 126 -7.13 7.17 -4.95
CA ASP A 126 -8.47 6.61 -4.76
C ASP A 126 -8.43 5.08 -4.70
N PHE A 127 -7.69 4.47 -5.63
CA PHE A 127 -7.56 3.01 -5.68
C PHE A 127 -6.83 2.45 -4.47
N LEU A 128 -5.73 3.06 -4.05
CA LEU A 128 -4.99 2.66 -2.85
C LEU A 128 -5.74 2.99 -1.57
N SER A 129 -6.83 3.75 -1.65
CA SER A 129 -7.70 4.14 -0.53
C SER A 129 -6.86 4.68 0.63
N ILE A 130 -5.89 5.53 0.29
CA ILE A 130 -4.95 6.10 1.24
C ILE A 130 -5.74 6.95 2.23
N PRO A 131 -5.67 6.69 3.54
CA PRO A 131 -6.40 7.46 4.53
C PRO A 131 -6.02 8.94 4.55
N GLU A 132 -7.01 9.83 4.67
CA GLU A 132 -6.80 11.29 4.68
C GLU A 132 -5.84 11.73 5.80
N ALA A 133 -5.84 11.01 6.92
CA ALA A 133 -4.93 11.26 8.04
C ALA A 133 -3.44 11.19 7.62
N LEU A 134 -3.11 10.36 6.62
CA LEU A 134 -1.74 10.18 6.13
C LEU A 134 -1.35 11.20 5.04
N TRP A 135 -2.30 11.95 4.46
CA TRP A 135 -2.02 12.85 3.32
C TRP A 135 -1.26 14.13 3.72
N LYS A 136 -1.48 14.63 4.94
CA LYS A 136 -0.87 15.88 5.42
C LYS A 136 0.65 15.80 5.50
N ASP A 137 1.17 14.65 5.91
CA ASP A 137 2.62 14.42 6.02
C ASP A 137 3.24 14.03 4.68
N ASP A 138 2.49 13.36 3.82
CA ASP A 138 3.01 12.85 2.56
C ASP A 138 3.26 13.94 1.51
N ILE A 139 2.39 14.95 1.44
CA ILE A 139 2.62 16.12 0.57
C ILE A 139 3.85 16.91 1.06
N ARG A 140 3.94 17.17 2.37
CA ARG A 140 5.07 17.89 2.98
C ARG A 140 6.39 17.17 2.73
N ARG A 141 6.45 15.85 2.96
CA ARG A 141 7.67 15.05 2.76
C ARG A 141 8.01 14.87 1.30
N THR A 142 7.03 14.66 0.42
CA THR A 142 7.30 14.54 -1.02
C THR A 142 7.83 15.86 -1.59
N ILE A 143 7.37 17.01 -1.10
CA ILE A 143 7.93 18.33 -1.44
C ILE A 143 9.35 18.48 -0.87
N ALA A 144 9.59 18.06 0.38
CA ALA A 144 10.92 18.11 1.02
C ALA A 144 11.98 17.28 0.27
N LEU A 145 11.60 16.17 -0.38
CA LEU A 145 12.50 15.39 -1.25
C LEU A 145 13.01 16.19 -2.47
N VAL A 146 12.32 17.27 -2.87
CA VAL A 146 12.65 18.09 -4.04
C VAL A 146 13.20 19.47 -3.64
N SER A 147 13.30 19.77 -2.35
CA SER A 147 13.93 20.98 -1.81
C SER A 147 14.50 20.66 -0.43
N PRO A 148 15.81 20.37 -0.31
CA PRO A 148 16.43 19.78 0.89
C PRO A 148 16.65 20.79 2.03
N SER A 149 15.66 21.63 2.31
CA SER A 149 15.69 22.63 3.39
C SER A 149 14.54 22.41 4.36
N SER A 150 14.45 21.22 4.95
CA SER A 150 13.66 21.03 6.17
C SER A 150 14.31 19.96 7.05
N SER A 151 14.94 20.40 8.12
CA SER A 151 15.37 19.55 9.24
C SER A 151 14.15 18.84 9.81
N MET A 152 14.13 17.51 9.74
CA MET A 152 13.16 16.68 10.43
C MET A 152 13.57 16.59 11.90
N GLU A 153 12.67 16.99 12.79
CA GLU A 153 12.81 16.73 14.22
C GLU A 153 12.48 15.24 14.46
N GLU A 154 13.48 14.49 14.93
CA GLU A 154 13.30 13.13 15.41
C GLU A 154 12.53 13.17 16.74
N GLU A 155 11.22 12.92 16.69
CA GLU A 155 10.47 12.59 17.90
C GLU A 155 10.97 11.26 18.45
N THR A 156 11.72 11.33 19.54
CA THR A 156 12.17 10.16 20.32
C THR A 156 10.96 9.54 21.03
N SER A 157 10.21 8.68 20.33
CA SER A 157 9.16 7.87 20.94
C SER A 157 9.78 6.76 21.77
N SER A 158 9.42 6.71 23.05
CA SER A 158 9.74 5.66 24.04
C SER A 158 9.75 4.25 23.45
N ARG A 159 10.81 3.49 23.78
CA ARG A 159 11.04 2.09 23.37
C ARG A 159 9.78 1.24 23.56
N PRO A 160 9.33 0.49 22.53
CA PRO A 160 8.25 -0.47 22.70
C PRO A 160 8.74 -1.69 23.48
N GLU A 161 7.80 -2.42 24.08
CA GLU A 161 7.97 -3.70 24.76
C GLU A 161 9.10 -4.56 24.11
N ASP A 162 10.10 -4.97 24.90
CA ASP A 162 11.39 -5.52 24.43
C ASP A 162 11.28 -6.79 23.55
N ALA A 163 10.10 -7.40 23.43
CA ALA A 163 9.88 -8.62 22.65
C ALA A 163 8.59 -8.56 21.81
N CYS A 164 8.67 -9.08 20.58
CA CYS A 164 7.54 -9.22 19.68
C CYS A 164 6.60 -10.33 20.16
N ALA A 165 5.36 -10.00 20.51
CA ALA A 165 4.39 -10.99 21.03
C ALA A 165 3.90 -12.04 20.00
N ILE A 166 4.36 -11.97 18.75
CA ILE A 166 4.01 -12.94 17.69
C ILE A 166 5.06 -14.07 17.62
N CYS A 167 6.35 -13.72 17.54
CA CYS A 167 7.44 -14.69 17.46
C CYS A 167 8.09 -14.96 18.83
N LEU A 168 7.82 -14.13 19.83
CA LEU A 168 8.40 -14.14 21.17
C LEU A 168 9.92 -13.87 21.20
N CYS A 169 10.48 -13.32 20.11
CA CYS A 169 11.86 -12.86 20.04
C CYS A 169 11.98 -11.39 20.44
N GLU A 170 13.17 -11.00 20.91
CA GLU A 170 13.50 -9.60 21.18
C GLU A 170 13.42 -8.76 19.90
N CYS A 171 13.06 -7.48 20.05
CA CYS A 171 13.06 -6.52 18.95
C CYS A 171 14.38 -5.75 18.97
N GLU A 172 15.23 -5.97 17.97
CA GLU A 172 16.53 -5.33 17.86
C GLU A 172 16.46 -4.03 17.04
N ASP A 173 17.36 -3.07 17.32
CA ASP A 173 17.46 -1.80 16.58
C ASP A 173 17.74 -1.98 15.08
N SER A 174 18.23 -3.15 14.67
CA SER A 174 18.51 -3.49 13.26
C SER A 174 17.29 -3.98 12.48
N GLU A 175 16.18 -4.25 13.16
CA GLU A 175 14.98 -4.84 12.59
C GLU A 175 13.93 -3.76 12.29
N THR A 176 13.18 -3.93 11.19
CA THR A 176 12.05 -3.04 10.92
C THR A 176 10.91 -3.37 11.86
N LEU A 177 10.53 -2.39 12.69
CA LEU A 177 9.41 -2.51 13.61
C LEU A 177 8.19 -1.76 13.09
N LEU A 178 7.02 -2.33 13.34
CA LEU A 178 5.75 -1.76 12.92
C LEU A 178 4.90 -1.48 14.15
N LYS A 179 4.52 -0.21 14.28
CA LYS A 179 3.68 0.32 15.35
C LYS A 179 2.24 0.42 14.91
N MET A 180 1.38 -0.25 15.67
CA MET A 180 -0.06 -0.28 15.50
C MET A 180 -0.70 1.04 15.94
N PRO A 181 -1.93 1.37 15.49
CA PRO A 181 -2.63 2.58 15.95
C PRO A 181 -2.96 2.53 17.45
N CYS A 182 -3.08 1.31 18.00
CA CYS A 182 -3.18 1.05 19.43
C CYS A 182 -1.84 1.09 20.18
N GLN A 183 -0.77 1.59 19.55
CA GLN A 183 0.59 1.77 20.08
C GLN A 183 1.43 0.49 20.32
N HIS A 184 0.86 -0.71 20.21
CA HIS A 184 1.62 -1.96 20.26
C HIS A 184 2.58 -2.09 19.07
N VAL A 185 3.74 -2.70 19.31
CA VAL A 185 4.81 -2.84 18.32
C VAL A 185 5.19 -4.31 18.12
N PHE A 186 5.55 -4.64 16.89
CA PHE A 186 5.92 -5.97 16.46
C PHE A 186 6.99 -5.86 15.37
N HIS A 187 7.71 -6.95 15.09
CA HIS A 187 8.45 -7.05 13.83
C HIS A 187 7.49 -6.85 12.65
N GLU A 188 7.90 -6.04 11.66
CA GLU A 188 7.11 -5.75 10.47
C GLU A 188 6.63 -7.04 9.81
N GLU A 189 7.54 -8.00 9.58
CA GLU A 189 7.19 -9.26 8.93
C GLU A 189 6.18 -10.11 9.72
N CYS A 190 6.25 -10.07 11.06
CA CYS A 190 5.38 -10.83 11.92
C CYS A 190 3.95 -10.28 11.86
N VAL A 191 3.81 -8.97 12.04
CA VAL A 191 2.49 -8.34 12.08
C VAL A 191 1.87 -8.19 10.70
N VAL A 192 2.64 -7.99 9.63
CA VAL A 192 2.12 -8.00 8.26
C VAL A 192 1.46 -9.34 7.93
N ARG A 193 2.13 -10.47 8.22
CA ARG A 193 1.56 -11.82 8.01
C ARG A 193 0.30 -12.05 8.85
N TRP A 194 0.24 -11.46 10.04
CA TRP A 194 -0.95 -11.52 10.89
C TRP A 194 -2.12 -10.74 10.28
N LEU A 195 -1.86 -9.49 9.87
CA LEU A 195 -2.87 -8.57 9.35
C LEU A 195 -3.48 -9.01 8.02
N GLU A 196 -2.72 -9.77 7.21
CA GLU A 196 -3.24 -10.43 6.01
C GLU A 196 -4.37 -11.43 6.30
N LYS A 197 -4.39 -12.01 7.50
CA LYS A 197 -5.42 -12.97 7.94
C LYS A 197 -6.52 -12.31 8.74
N THR A 198 -6.18 -11.34 9.59
CA THR A 198 -7.13 -10.63 10.45
C THR A 198 -6.69 -9.17 10.64
N PRO A 199 -7.54 -8.17 10.32
CA PRO A 199 -7.17 -6.76 10.42
C PRO A 199 -7.27 -6.24 11.87
N HIS A 200 -6.74 -6.97 12.85
CA HIS A 200 -6.81 -6.63 14.26
C HIS A 200 -5.46 -6.84 14.94
N CYS A 201 -5.14 -5.99 15.92
CA CYS A 201 -3.95 -6.13 16.75
C CYS A 201 -3.92 -7.51 17.45
N PRO A 202 -2.78 -8.25 17.41
CA PRO A 202 -2.63 -9.53 18.10
C PRO A 202 -2.86 -9.45 19.62
N LEU A 203 -2.50 -8.33 20.24
CA LEU A 203 -2.56 -8.14 21.69
C LEU A 203 -3.95 -7.68 22.17
N CYS A 204 -4.45 -6.56 21.65
CA CYS A 204 -5.68 -5.95 22.16
C CYS A 204 -6.90 -6.14 21.25
N ARG A 205 -6.74 -6.75 20.07
CA ARG A 205 -7.80 -6.97 19.06
C ARG A 205 -8.48 -5.70 18.54
N GLN A 206 -7.93 -4.52 18.81
CA GLN A 206 -8.38 -3.29 18.16
C GLN A 206 -8.13 -3.38 16.65
N SER A 207 -9.07 -2.81 15.87
CA SER A 207 -8.97 -2.79 14.42
C SER A 207 -7.72 -2.05 13.97
N ALA A 208 -7.04 -2.63 12.99
CA ALA A 208 -5.83 -2.10 12.39
C ALA A 208 -6.17 -1.54 11.02
N THR A 209 -6.31 -0.23 10.91
CA THR A 209 -6.57 0.45 9.63
C THR A 209 -5.30 1.09 9.06
N GLU A 210 -4.47 1.65 9.92
CA GLU A 210 -3.22 2.36 9.58
C GLU A 210 -2.27 2.42 10.77
N GLY A 211 -0.99 2.70 10.52
CA GLY A 211 0.03 2.91 11.55
C GLY A 211 1.35 3.42 11.00
N HIS A 212 2.40 3.30 11.82
CA HIS A 212 3.74 3.81 11.51
C HIS A 212 4.78 2.69 11.52
N VAL A 213 5.79 2.82 10.67
CA VAL A 213 7.04 2.06 10.69
C VAL A 213 8.04 2.86 11.52
N LEU A 214 8.73 2.22 12.46
CA LEU A 214 9.72 2.86 13.33
C LEU A 214 11.08 2.91 12.60
#